data_AF-A0A091K4K5-F1
#
_entry.id   AF-A0A091K4K5-F1
#
_cell.length_a   1.000
_cell.length_b   1.000
_cell.length_c   1.000
_cell.angle_alpha   90.00
_cell.angle_beta   90.00
_cell.angle_gamma   90.00
#
_symmetry.space_group_name_H-M   'P 1'
#
loop_
_entity.id
_entity.type
_entity.pdbx_description
1 polymer ?
#
loop_
_entity_poly.entity_id
_entity_poly.type
_entity_poly.pdbx_seq_one_letter_code
_entity_poly.pdbx_strand_id
1 'polypeptide(L)'
;PPHNGNPHDLLDIKQMRDRNSRPVVKKIKPGWCHPSPLPAPRPPPRDGSIAGEGPLGSVPLLRPCRQQAAILEDLVRNVPLEFDFLFSKSHAEVISGKQEGVYAWIGINFVLGRFDHEEEEDAVVTVALGDQGESLVRKRTVGILDMGGASLQIAYEVPETGAFASPQQEEAAKSLLAEFNLGCDVQHTGHMYRVYVNTFLGFGGNFARQRYEELVLNQTYVHNRLHGQQTGLSPKTPFLDPCLPVGLEDTLARGSQTLYVRGRGDWLACAELLQPLLAGPNSSTLPTAAQVGATPAQGAAVPRAGREWGPFLALNSNFSVPQEYCSQRWEVLTQRFRGGLYSPHADQHRLKYQCFKSAWMYQVLHQGFCFPLDYPSLRTAQLVYDREVQWTLGAILYKTRFLPLRDLRQESIRQAHASWLRLSFVYNHYLFFACILVVALAIVLYLLRLRRIHRRQLRSAQLTLLWLD
;
A
#
# COMPACT_ATOMS: atom_id res chain seq x y z
N PRO A 1 4.20 -16.58 0.37
CA PRO A 1 4.92 -16.35 1.66
C PRO A 1 4.44 -17.38 2.67
N PRO A 2 5.32 -17.88 3.56
CA PRO A 2 4.92 -18.87 4.56
C PRO A 2 3.90 -18.26 5.53
N HIS A 3 2.97 -19.09 5.98
CA HIS A 3 2.03 -18.82 7.08
C HIS A 3 2.15 -19.99 8.06
N ASN A 4 2.03 -19.72 9.36
CA ASN A 4 2.23 -20.73 10.40
C ASN A 4 0.95 -21.50 10.77
N GLY A 5 -0.16 -21.26 10.09
CA GLY A 5 -1.46 -21.88 10.37
C GLY A 5 -2.21 -21.27 11.55
N ASN A 6 -1.70 -20.20 12.17
CA ASN A 6 -2.42 -19.48 13.22
C ASN A 6 -3.34 -18.41 12.60
N PRO A 7 -4.67 -18.47 12.81
CA PRO A 7 -5.60 -17.47 12.25
C PRO A 7 -5.39 -16.05 12.80
N HIS A 8 -4.64 -15.89 13.90
CA HIS A 8 -4.29 -14.60 14.46
C HIS A 8 -3.03 -13.97 13.82
N ASP A 9 -2.26 -14.73 13.06
CA ASP A 9 -1.00 -14.23 12.49
C ASP A 9 -1.16 -13.82 11.03
N LEU A 10 -0.49 -12.73 10.66
CA LEU A 10 -0.43 -12.27 9.28
C LEU A 10 0.67 -13.02 8.50
N LEU A 11 0.67 -12.87 7.17
CA LEU A 11 1.73 -13.41 6.32
C LEU A 11 3.09 -12.77 6.67
N ASP A 12 4.13 -13.59 6.81
CA ASP A 12 5.52 -13.10 6.95
C ASP A 12 6.06 -12.65 5.59
N ILE A 13 5.69 -11.43 5.20
CA ILE A 13 6.12 -10.80 3.95
C ILE A 13 7.46 -10.10 4.14
N LYS A 14 8.49 -10.56 3.41
CA LYS A 14 9.81 -9.94 3.40
C LYS A 14 10.20 -9.55 1.98
N GLN A 15 10.97 -8.46 1.87
CA GLN A 15 11.55 -8.06 0.59
C GLN A 15 12.49 -9.15 0.08
N MET A 16 12.29 -9.57 -1.16
CA MET A 16 13.15 -10.56 -1.81
C MET A 16 14.59 -10.04 -1.90
N ARG A 17 15.56 -10.93 -1.68
CA ARG A 17 16.98 -10.63 -1.78
C ARG A 17 17.63 -11.39 -2.94
N ASP A 18 18.54 -10.71 -3.64
CA ASP A 18 19.38 -11.34 -4.68
C ASP A 18 20.44 -12.25 -4.06
N ARG A 19 21.24 -12.93 -4.91
CA ARG A 19 22.34 -13.80 -4.45
C ARG A 19 23.39 -13.08 -3.59
N ASN A 20 23.47 -11.75 -3.69
CA ASN A 20 24.39 -10.91 -2.95
C ASN A 20 23.73 -10.29 -1.70
N SER A 21 22.58 -10.82 -1.28
CA SER A 21 21.78 -10.31 -0.16
C SER A 21 21.30 -8.87 -0.32
N ARG A 22 21.24 -8.33 -1.55
CA ARG A 22 20.72 -6.99 -1.82
C ARG A 22 19.22 -7.05 -2.13
N PRO A 23 18.45 -6.03 -1.75
CA PRO A 23 17.03 -5.98 -2.06
C PRO A 23 16.78 -5.96 -3.57
N VAL A 24 15.86 -6.80 -4.05
CA VAL A 24 15.47 -6.85 -5.47
C VAL A 24 14.59 -5.65 -5.79
N VAL A 25 15.21 -4.54 -6.21
CA VAL A 25 14.53 -3.28 -6.57
C VAL A 25 15.15 -2.71 -7.85
N LYS A 26 14.30 -2.23 -8.77
CA LYS A 26 14.72 -1.51 -9.98
C LYS A 26 13.80 -0.30 -10.20
N LYS A 27 14.40 0.88 -10.43
CA LYS A 27 13.67 2.13 -10.72
C LYS A 27 13.97 2.58 -12.15
N ILE A 28 12.97 3.00 -12.91
CA ILE A 28 13.08 3.45 -14.32
C ILE A 28 12.50 4.87 -14.43
N LYS A 29 13.16 5.76 -15.19
CA LYS A 29 12.73 7.14 -15.50
C LYS A 29 12.39 7.27 -17.00
N PRO A 30 11.50 8.17 -17.46
CA PRO A 30 10.86 9.28 -16.73
C PRO A 30 9.52 8.93 -16.05
N GLY A 31 9.08 7.67 -16.09
CA GLY A 31 7.81 7.22 -15.52
C GLY A 31 6.63 7.33 -16.49
N TRP A 32 5.49 6.76 -16.11
CA TRP A 32 4.32 6.56 -16.97
C TRP A 32 3.58 7.85 -17.39
N CYS A 33 3.85 8.98 -16.71
CA CYS A 33 3.18 10.24 -16.98
C CYS A 33 3.80 11.08 -18.10
N HIS A 34 4.99 10.74 -18.62
CA HIS A 34 5.61 11.52 -19.70
C HIS A 34 4.89 11.25 -21.04
N PRO A 35 4.41 12.29 -21.76
CA PRO A 35 3.90 12.10 -23.11
C PRO A 35 5.05 11.57 -23.97
N SER A 36 4.94 10.34 -24.41
CA SER A 36 5.81 9.76 -25.42
C SER A 36 4.89 9.30 -26.56
N PRO A 37 5.24 9.58 -27.83
CA PRO A 37 4.49 9.07 -28.99
C PRO A 37 4.71 7.57 -29.22
N LEU A 38 5.41 6.88 -28.32
CA LEU A 38 5.70 5.45 -28.35
C LEU A 38 4.77 4.70 -27.37
N PRO A 39 4.46 3.42 -27.64
CA PRO A 39 3.72 2.59 -26.69
C PRO A 39 4.40 2.62 -25.32
N ALA A 40 3.58 2.49 -24.27
CA ALA A 40 3.97 2.46 -22.87
C ALA A 40 5.32 1.73 -22.65
N PRO A 41 6.21 2.24 -21.76
CA PRO A 41 7.52 1.63 -21.56
C PRO A 41 7.37 0.14 -21.23
N ARG A 42 7.95 -0.70 -22.09
CA ARG A 42 7.90 -2.16 -21.94
C ARG A 42 8.52 -2.57 -20.60
N PRO A 43 7.94 -3.53 -19.88
CA PRO A 43 8.59 -4.12 -18.71
C PRO A 43 9.98 -4.66 -19.08
N PRO A 44 10.96 -4.61 -18.15
CA PRO A 44 12.33 -4.98 -18.45
C PRO A 44 12.43 -6.46 -18.89
N PRO A 45 13.32 -6.80 -19.84
CA PRO A 45 13.50 -8.18 -20.27
C PRO A 45 14.13 -9.04 -19.16
N ARG A 46 13.85 -10.35 -19.25
CA ARG A 46 14.36 -11.42 -18.36
C ARG A 46 15.87 -11.31 -18.16
N ASP A 47 16.28 -10.82 -17.00
CA ASP A 47 17.51 -11.27 -16.36
C ASP A 47 17.15 -11.77 -14.96
N GLY A 48 17.00 -13.09 -14.88
CA GLY A 48 17.08 -13.92 -13.66
C GLY A 48 16.21 -13.52 -12.46
N SER A 49 15.23 -14.38 -12.15
CA SER A 49 14.67 -14.61 -10.79
C SER A 49 13.46 -13.77 -10.34
N ILE A 50 12.41 -13.61 -11.16
CA ILE A 50 11.08 -13.26 -10.62
C ILE A 50 10.10 -14.37 -11.00
N ALA A 51 10.17 -15.48 -10.27
CA ALA A 51 9.09 -16.45 -10.17
C ALA A 51 8.39 -16.17 -8.84
N GLY A 52 7.28 -15.43 -8.89
CA GLY A 52 6.53 -15.07 -7.69
C GLY A 52 5.20 -14.40 -8.06
N GLU A 53 4.12 -14.90 -7.47
CA GLU A 53 2.78 -14.29 -7.51
C GLU A 53 2.82 -12.94 -6.77
N GLY A 54 2.87 -11.84 -7.52
CA GLY A 54 2.81 -10.48 -6.96
C GLY A 54 2.22 -9.50 -7.98
N PRO A 55 1.35 -8.56 -7.57
CA PRO A 55 0.78 -7.58 -8.48
C PRO A 55 1.86 -6.58 -8.95
N LEU A 56 1.89 -6.35 -10.26
CA LEU A 56 2.81 -5.45 -10.95
C LEU A 56 2.21 -4.04 -11.11
N GLY A 57 2.83 -3.05 -10.44
CA GLY A 57 2.89 -1.63 -10.84
C GLY A 57 1.64 -0.76 -10.65
N SER A 58 1.82 0.43 -10.05
CA SER A 58 0.81 1.50 -9.96
C SER A 58 1.13 2.67 -10.91
N VAL A 59 0.09 3.33 -11.43
CA VAL A 59 0.18 4.51 -12.30
C VAL A 59 -0.24 5.78 -11.52
N PRO A 60 0.51 6.90 -11.53
CA PRO A 60 0.13 8.12 -10.81
C PRO A 60 -1.05 8.91 -11.41
N LEU A 61 -1.76 9.63 -10.53
CA LEU A 61 -3.08 10.29 -10.70
C LEU A 61 -3.23 11.43 -11.73
N LEU A 62 -2.16 11.91 -12.39
CA LEU A 62 -2.17 13.25 -13.00
C LEU A 62 -2.51 13.33 -14.50
N ARG A 63 -3.02 12.25 -15.12
CA ARG A 63 -3.45 12.25 -16.54
C ARG A 63 -4.96 12.39 -16.73
N PRO A 64 -5.46 12.93 -17.86
CA PRO A 64 -6.90 12.88 -18.18
C PRO A 64 -7.43 11.44 -18.14
N CYS A 65 -8.65 11.22 -17.62
CA CYS A 65 -9.22 9.87 -17.40
C CYS A 65 -9.20 8.97 -18.65
N ARG A 66 -9.36 9.54 -19.86
CA ARG A 66 -9.29 8.79 -21.13
C ARG A 66 -7.89 8.22 -21.41
N GLN A 67 -6.83 8.94 -21.03
CA GLN A 67 -5.45 8.46 -21.19
C GLN A 67 -5.08 7.44 -20.11
N GLN A 68 -5.64 7.57 -18.90
CA GLN A 68 -5.43 6.61 -17.81
C GLN A 68 -6.04 5.24 -18.15
N ALA A 69 -7.30 5.22 -18.60
CA ALA A 69 -7.98 3.98 -18.98
C ALA A 69 -7.24 3.24 -20.10
N ALA A 70 -6.78 3.96 -21.13
CA ALA A 70 -6.01 3.36 -22.22
C ALA A 70 -4.71 2.68 -21.74
N ILE A 71 -4.00 3.28 -20.77
CA ILE A 71 -2.79 2.66 -20.21
C ILE A 71 -3.14 1.38 -19.44
N LEU A 72 -4.18 1.42 -18.60
CA LEU A 72 -4.59 0.25 -17.83
C LEU A 72 -5.08 -0.89 -18.73
N GLU A 73 -5.84 -0.57 -19.78
CA GLU A 73 -6.30 -1.55 -20.76
C GLU A 73 -5.14 -2.18 -21.55
N ASP A 74 -4.12 -1.39 -21.89
CA ASP A 74 -2.91 -1.88 -22.53
C ASP A 74 -2.14 -2.83 -21.61
N LEU A 75 -1.97 -2.48 -20.33
CA LEU A 75 -1.32 -3.33 -19.33
C LEU A 75 -2.05 -4.66 -19.14
N VAL A 76 -3.37 -4.63 -18.95
CA VAL A 76 -4.21 -5.83 -18.74
C VAL A 76 -4.16 -6.76 -19.95
N ARG A 77 -3.99 -6.21 -21.15
CA ARG A 77 -3.88 -6.99 -22.39
C ARG A 77 -2.50 -7.59 -22.59
N ASN A 78 -1.44 -6.81 -22.37
CA ASN A 78 -0.10 -7.18 -22.82
C ASN A 78 0.72 -7.92 -21.76
N VAL A 79 0.54 -7.63 -20.47
CA VAL A 79 1.32 -8.29 -19.40
C VAL A 79 1.15 -9.82 -19.42
N PRO A 80 -0.07 -10.39 -19.55
CA PRO A 80 -0.23 -11.85 -19.63
C PRO A 80 0.33 -12.49 -20.90
N LEU A 81 0.61 -11.71 -21.95
CA LEU A 81 1.20 -12.23 -23.20
C LEU A 81 2.72 -12.36 -23.11
N GLU A 82 3.36 -11.55 -22.25
CA GLU A 82 4.81 -11.53 -22.08
C GLU A 82 5.27 -12.27 -20.80
N PHE A 83 4.39 -12.41 -19.79
CA PHE A 83 4.74 -12.96 -18.48
C PHE A 83 3.66 -13.90 -17.93
N ASP A 84 4.10 -14.91 -17.17
CA ASP A 84 3.23 -15.91 -16.53
C ASP A 84 2.71 -15.47 -15.14
N PHE A 85 2.65 -14.17 -14.86
CA PHE A 85 2.14 -13.67 -13.59
C PHE A 85 0.62 -13.77 -13.52
N LEU A 86 0.07 -14.01 -12.32
CA LEU A 86 -1.36 -13.83 -12.06
C LEU A 86 -1.72 -12.35 -12.23
N PHE A 87 -2.22 -12.01 -13.41
CA PHE A 87 -2.54 -10.64 -13.77
C PHE A 87 -3.93 -10.55 -14.40
N SER A 88 -4.74 -9.64 -13.88
CA SER A 88 -6.12 -9.45 -14.31
C SER A 88 -6.50 -7.98 -14.12
N LYS A 89 -7.70 -7.60 -14.57
CA LYS A 89 -8.19 -6.23 -14.44
C LYS A 89 -8.17 -5.70 -13.00
N SER A 90 -8.39 -6.56 -11.99
CA SER A 90 -8.34 -6.16 -10.58
C SER A 90 -6.93 -5.87 -10.05
N HIS A 91 -5.89 -6.24 -10.80
CA HIS A 91 -4.48 -6.02 -10.44
C HIS A 91 -3.93 -4.72 -11.03
N ALA A 92 -4.61 -4.11 -12.01
CA ALA A 92 -4.24 -2.84 -12.63
C ALA A 92 -5.23 -1.74 -12.21
N GLU A 93 -4.85 -0.95 -11.21
CA GLU A 93 -5.69 0.14 -10.69
C GLU A 93 -4.89 1.42 -10.45
N VAL A 94 -5.55 2.57 -10.60
CA VAL A 94 -5.03 3.85 -10.09
C VAL A 94 -5.43 3.93 -8.63
N ILE A 95 -4.44 3.90 -7.74
CA ILE A 95 -4.69 4.03 -6.30
C ILE A 95 -4.99 5.49 -5.96
N SER A 96 -6.02 5.74 -5.16
CA SER A 96 -6.29 7.05 -4.59
C SER A 96 -5.22 7.43 -3.54
N GLY A 97 -5.07 8.73 -3.26
CA GLY A 97 -4.20 9.18 -2.16
C GLY A 97 -4.59 8.58 -0.80
N LYS A 98 -5.90 8.38 -0.56
CA LYS A 98 -6.40 7.69 0.63
C LYS A 98 -5.87 6.25 0.69
N GLN A 99 -5.91 5.50 -0.41
CA GLN A 99 -5.34 4.14 -0.46
C GLN A 99 -3.83 4.15 -0.25
N GLU A 100 -3.10 5.08 -0.86
CA GLU A 100 -1.66 5.24 -0.66
C GLU A 100 -1.31 5.47 0.82
N GLY A 101 -2.05 6.36 1.50
CA GLY A 101 -1.90 6.62 2.93
C GLY A 101 -2.22 5.39 3.81
N VAL A 102 -3.32 4.68 3.52
CA VAL A 102 -3.65 3.41 4.22
C VAL A 102 -2.53 2.39 4.04
N TYR A 103 -2.07 2.17 2.80
CA TYR A 103 -1.02 1.18 2.53
C TYR A 103 0.33 1.57 3.15
N ALA A 104 0.68 2.85 3.17
CA ALA A 104 1.87 3.32 3.89
C ALA A 104 1.75 3.05 5.41
N TRP A 105 0.58 3.32 6.00
CA TRP A 105 0.33 3.06 7.43
C TRP A 105 0.41 1.57 7.77
N ILE A 106 -0.17 0.70 6.92
CA ILE A 106 -0.08 -0.76 7.06
C ILE A 106 1.39 -1.20 6.99
N GLY A 107 2.13 -0.73 5.97
CA GLY A 107 3.52 -1.12 5.76
C GLY A 107 4.42 -0.78 6.95
N ILE A 108 4.25 0.41 7.54
CA ILE A 108 5.02 0.83 8.72
C ILE A 108 4.69 -0.01 9.95
N ASN A 109 3.41 -0.19 10.25
CA ASN A 109 2.99 -0.91 11.44
C ASN A 109 3.32 -2.40 11.35
N PHE A 110 3.30 -2.98 10.14
CA PHE A 110 3.79 -4.33 9.88
C PHE A 110 5.30 -4.46 10.14
N VAL A 111 6.12 -3.55 9.60
CA VAL A 111 7.58 -3.60 9.81
C VAL A 111 7.96 -3.39 11.29
N LEU A 112 7.15 -2.65 12.03
CA LEU A 112 7.33 -2.40 13.46
C LEU A 112 6.73 -3.48 14.36
N GLY A 113 6.17 -4.58 13.82
CA GLY A 113 5.57 -5.65 14.62
C GLY A 113 4.32 -5.25 15.41
N ARG A 114 3.62 -4.19 14.97
CA ARG A 114 2.43 -3.65 15.68
C ARG A 114 1.16 -4.46 15.42
N PHE A 115 1.21 -5.43 14.51
CA PHE A 115 0.11 -6.35 14.21
C PHE A 115 0.28 -7.71 14.90
N ASP A 116 1.40 -7.94 15.58
CA ASP A 116 1.63 -9.18 16.30
C ASP A 116 0.84 -9.15 17.62
N HIS A 117 0.15 -10.25 17.93
CA HIS A 117 -0.72 -10.37 19.12
C HIS A 117 -0.02 -11.04 20.31
N GLU A 118 1.29 -11.27 20.23
CA GLU A 118 2.07 -11.80 21.34
C GLU A 118 2.21 -10.76 22.46
N GLU A 119 2.18 -11.23 23.72
CA GLU A 119 2.35 -10.42 24.92
C GLU A 119 3.81 -9.96 25.06
N GLU A 120 4.15 -8.85 24.41
CA GLU A 120 5.38 -8.10 24.67
C GLU A 120 5.09 -6.89 25.59
N GLU A 121 6.11 -6.36 26.27
CA GLU A 121 6.06 -5.13 27.10
C GLU A 121 5.77 -3.83 26.29
N ASP A 122 5.12 -3.96 25.14
CA ASP A 122 4.76 -2.86 24.26
C ASP A 122 3.61 -2.03 24.84
N ALA A 123 3.60 -0.73 24.51
CA ALA A 123 2.47 0.13 24.86
C ALA A 123 1.19 -0.38 24.16
N VAL A 124 0.17 -0.71 24.95
CA VAL A 124 -1.13 -1.17 24.46
C VAL A 124 -2.16 -0.04 24.41
N VAL A 125 -3.20 -0.23 23.59
CA VAL A 125 -4.36 0.66 23.47
C VAL A 125 -5.64 -0.17 23.51
N THR A 126 -6.67 0.36 24.18
CA THR A 126 -8.02 -0.19 24.15
C THR A 126 -8.76 0.38 22.95
N VAL A 127 -9.29 -0.49 22.11
CA VAL A 127 -9.99 -0.14 20.86
C VAL A 127 -11.45 -0.54 20.97
N ALA A 128 -12.35 0.38 20.65
CA ALA A 128 -13.78 0.10 20.54
C ALA A 128 -14.09 -0.60 19.21
N LEU A 129 -14.64 -1.82 19.28
CA LEU A 129 -15.04 -2.60 18.11
C LEU A 129 -16.54 -2.39 17.84
N GLY A 130 -16.85 -1.49 16.91
CA GLY A 130 -18.23 -1.22 16.49
C GLY A 130 -19.11 -0.59 17.60
N ASP A 131 -20.41 -0.50 17.32
CA ASP A 131 -21.38 0.18 18.20
C ASP A 131 -21.79 -0.65 19.43
N GLN A 132 -21.32 -1.91 19.55
CA GLN A 132 -21.78 -2.84 20.60
C GLN A 132 -20.92 -2.86 21.87
N GLY A 133 -19.92 -1.97 21.98
CA GLY A 133 -19.18 -1.78 23.24
C GLY A 133 -18.18 -2.90 23.58
N GLU A 134 -17.89 -3.81 22.66
CA GLU A 134 -16.77 -4.73 22.80
C GLU A 134 -15.45 -3.96 22.66
N SER A 135 -14.54 -4.16 23.62
CA SER A 135 -13.24 -3.52 23.62
C SER A 135 -12.13 -4.54 23.45
N LEU A 136 -11.17 -4.24 22.58
CA LEU A 136 -10.00 -5.06 22.33
C LEU A 136 -8.76 -4.31 22.81
N VAL A 137 -7.91 -4.98 23.58
CA VAL A 137 -6.57 -4.46 23.92
C VAL A 137 -5.58 -5.00 22.92
N ARG A 138 -4.85 -4.11 22.23
CA ARG A 138 -3.78 -4.49 21.30
C ARG A 138 -2.60 -3.52 21.34
N LYS A 139 -1.49 -3.90 20.71
CA LYS A 139 -0.33 -3.03 20.55
C LYS A 139 -0.73 -1.71 19.90
N ARG A 140 -0.27 -0.59 20.48
CA ARG A 140 -0.51 0.75 19.93
C ARG A 140 0.21 0.90 18.61
N THR A 141 -0.53 1.33 17.59
CA THR A 141 0.04 1.59 16.27
C THR A 141 0.74 2.95 16.21
N VAL A 142 1.54 3.13 15.17
CA VAL A 142 2.30 4.34 14.88
C VAL A 142 1.60 5.09 13.74
N GLY A 143 1.30 6.37 13.96
CA GLY A 143 0.82 7.27 12.93
C GLY A 143 1.93 7.57 11.92
N ILE A 144 1.56 7.85 10.68
CA ILE A 144 2.51 8.17 9.62
C ILE A 144 2.21 9.53 9.01
N LEU A 145 3.27 10.16 8.53
CA LEU A 145 3.20 11.35 7.72
C LEU A 145 4.20 11.18 6.58
N ASP A 146 3.71 11.01 5.36
CA ASP A 146 4.53 10.76 4.18
C ASP A 146 4.48 11.97 3.25
N MET A 147 5.62 12.63 3.05
CA MET A 147 5.73 13.73 2.09
C MET A 147 6.42 13.23 0.83
N GLY A 148 5.60 12.94 -0.17
CA GLY A 148 6.06 12.63 -1.52
C GLY A 148 6.52 13.88 -2.29
N GLY A 149 6.76 13.68 -3.58
CA GLY A 149 7.10 14.78 -4.49
C GLY A 149 5.93 15.72 -4.77
N ALA A 150 4.72 15.17 -4.94
CA ALA A 150 3.53 15.92 -5.37
C ALA A 150 2.50 16.12 -4.25
N SER A 151 2.35 15.14 -3.36
CA SER A 151 1.37 15.14 -2.29
C SER A 151 2.01 14.88 -0.93
N LEU A 152 1.21 15.14 0.09
CA LEU A 152 1.48 14.82 1.49
C LEU A 152 0.32 13.97 2.01
N GLN A 153 0.63 12.87 2.67
CA GLN A 153 -0.32 11.95 3.25
C GLN A 153 -0.13 11.92 4.77
N ILE A 154 -1.23 11.85 5.51
CA ILE A 154 -1.23 11.62 6.95
C ILE A 154 -2.19 10.48 7.26
N ALA A 155 -1.76 9.53 8.09
CA ALA A 155 -2.60 8.40 8.48
C ALA A 155 -2.32 7.94 9.91
N TYR A 156 -3.35 7.73 10.72
CA TYR A 156 -3.22 7.22 12.09
C TYR A 156 -4.49 6.49 12.53
N GLU A 157 -4.34 5.57 13.47
CA GLU A 157 -5.47 4.81 14.03
C GLU A 157 -6.34 5.68 14.94
N VAL A 158 -7.65 5.50 14.87
CA VAL A 158 -8.64 6.17 15.71
C VAL A 158 -9.32 5.14 16.62
N PRO A 159 -8.76 4.89 17.82
CA PRO A 159 -9.15 3.77 18.68
C PRO A 159 -10.54 3.92 19.33
N GLU A 160 -11.04 5.14 19.54
CA GLU A 160 -12.33 5.39 20.23
C GLU A 160 -13.38 6.08 19.36
N THR A 161 -14.64 5.70 19.50
CA THR A 161 -15.82 6.32 18.86
C THR A 161 -16.12 7.74 19.36
N GLY A 162 -15.39 8.26 20.36
CA GLY A 162 -15.49 9.63 20.88
C GLY A 162 -14.42 10.62 20.40
N ALA A 163 -13.59 10.26 19.41
CA ALA A 163 -12.48 11.09 18.95
C ALA A 163 -12.89 12.42 18.26
N PHE A 164 -14.18 12.58 17.94
CA PHE A 164 -14.72 13.77 17.29
C PHE A 164 -15.53 14.61 18.29
N ALA A 165 -15.28 15.91 18.34
CA ALA A 165 -15.92 16.78 19.31
C ALA A 165 -17.41 17.04 19.02
N SER A 166 -17.89 16.72 17.81
CA SER A 166 -19.31 16.77 17.47
C SER A 166 -19.73 15.73 16.43
N PRO A 167 -21.01 15.32 16.40
CA PRO A 167 -21.54 14.42 15.37
C PRO A 167 -21.39 14.94 13.93
N GLN A 168 -21.35 16.26 13.75
CA GLN A 168 -21.14 16.91 12.46
C GLN A 168 -19.69 16.77 11.98
N GLN A 169 -18.72 16.84 12.91
CA GLN A 169 -17.32 16.55 12.61
C GLN A 169 -17.09 15.07 12.30
N GLU A 170 -17.79 14.18 13.00
CA GLU A 170 -17.73 12.75 12.73
C GLU A 170 -18.26 12.42 11.32
N GLU A 171 -19.41 12.98 10.92
CA GLU A 171 -19.95 12.79 9.57
C GLU A 171 -18.99 13.33 8.49
N ALA A 172 -18.40 14.50 8.71
CA ALA A 172 -17.38 15.05 7.81
C ALA A 172 -16.13 14.16 7.74
N ALA A 173 -15.76 13.53 8.86
CA ALA A 173 -14.61 12.64 8.98
C ALA A 173 -14.85 11.25 8.39
N LYS A 174 -16.10 10.78 8.22
CA LYS A 174 -16.40 9.46 7.60
C LYS A 174 -15.70 9.28 6.26
N SER A 175 -15.67 10.32 5.42
CA SER A 175 -14.98 10.28 4.13
C SER A 175 -13.45 10.12 4.26
N LEU A 176 -12.88 10.53 5.40
CA LEU A 176 -11.46 10.46 5.75
C LEU A 176 -11.11 9.21 6.57
N LEU A 177 -12.09 8.51 7.14
CA LEU A 177 -11.88 7.27 7.86
C LEU A 177 -11.84 6.07 6.91
N ALA A 178 -10.89 5.17 7.10
CA ALA A 178 -10.78 3.90 6.42
C ALA A 178 -10.94 2.77 7.44
N GLU A 179 -11.96 1.95 7.26
CA GLU A 179 -12.21 0.76 8.07
C GLU A 179 -11.90 -0.49 7.27
N PHE A 180 -11.03 -1.35 7.80
CA PHE A 180 -10.63 -2.57 7.12
C PHE A 180 -10.16 -3.63 8.11
N ASN A 181 -10.26 -4.89 7.69
CA ASN A 181 -9.74 -6.05 8.41
C ASN A 181 -8.49 -6.59 7.68
N LEU A 182 -7.36 -6.69 8.40
CA LEU A 182 -6.13 -7.29 7.89
C LEU A 182 -6.09 -8.83 8.04
N GLY A 183 -6.95 -9.38 8.88
CA GLY A 183 -7.04 -10.82 9.11
C GLY A 183 -7.58 -11.57 7.89
N CYS A 184 -7.32 -12.87 7.86
CA CYS A 184 -7.84 -13.77 6.83
C CYS A 184 -9.31 -14.14 7.07
N ASP A 185 -9.76 -14.17 8.33
CA ASP A 185 -11.15 -14.41 8.72
C ASP A 185 -11.90 -13.09 8.90
N VAL A 186 -12.99 -12.95 8.17
CA VAL A 186 -13.84 -11.74 8.18
C VAL A 186 -14.62 -11.61 9.49
N GLN A 187 -14.88 -12.72 10.20
CA GLN A 187 -15.60 -12.73 11.47
C GLN A 187 -14.70 -12.34 12.66
N HIS A 188 -13.38 -12.46 12.51
CA HIS A 188 -12.44 -12.10 13.57
C HIS A 188 -12.12 -10.60 13.52
N THR A 189 -12.32 -9.93 14.65
CA THR A 189 -12.16 -8.48 14.81
C THR A 189 -10.77 -8.06 15.30
N GLY A 190 -9.90 -9.01 15.67
CA GLY A 190 -8.55 -8.72 16.20
C GLY A 190 -7.69 -7.85 15.30
N HIS A 191 -7.90 -7.95 13.99
CA HIS A 191 -7.20 -7.19 12.94
C HIS A 191 -8.08 -6.14 12.27
N MET A 192 -9.18 -5.73 12.91
CA MET A 192 -10.03 -4.65 12.42
C MET A 192 -9.46 -3.30 12.84
N TYR A 193 -9.14 -2.44 11.88
CA TYR A 193 -8.55 -1.13 12.11
C TYR A 193 -9.44 -0.05 11.53
N ARG A 194 -9.56 1.05 12.28
CA ARG A 194 -10.17 2.30 11.83
C ARG A 194 -9.09 3.36 11.79
N VAL A 195 -8.74 3.80 10.58
CA VAL A 195 -7.60 4.67 10.33
C VAL A 195 -8.10 5.97 9.71
N TYR A 196 -7.81 7.10 10.36
CA TYR A 196 -7.95 8.40 9.73
C TYR A 196 -6.89 8.54 8.66
N VAL A 197 -7.28 8.91 7.44
CA VAL A 197 -6.36 9.14 6.33
C VAL A 197 -6.79 10.36 5.53
N ASN A 198 -5.83 11.26 5.30
CA ASN A 198 -6.03 12.41 4.43
C ASN A 198 -4.84 12.60 3.48
N THR A 199 -5.10 13.20 2.32
CA THR A 199 -4.10 13.50 1.29
C THR A 199 -4.21 14.94 0.83
N PHE A 200 -3.12 15.67 0.95
CA PHE A 200 -3.00 17.06 0.54
C PHE A 200 -2.22 17.13 -0.79
N LEU A 201 -2.95 17.28 -1.90
CA LEU A 201 -2.37 17.44 -3.23
C LEU A 201 -1.68 18.81 -3.34
N GLY A 202 -0.48 18.86 -3.91
CA GLY A 202 0.30 20.09 -4.06
C GLY A 202 1.06 20.51 -2.79
N PHE A 203 1.04 19.68 -1.74
CA PHE A 203 1.82 19.84 -0.51
C PHE A 203 3.04 18.92 -0.45
N GLY A 204 3.28 18.10 -1.48
CA GLY A 204 4.54 17.37 -1.62
C GLY A 204 5.71 18.32 -1.88
N GLY A 205 6.91 17.92 -1.49
CA GLY A 205 8.07 18.82 -1.43
C GLY A 205 8.48 19.44 -2.77
N ASN A 206 8.29 18.74 -3.90
CA ASN A 206 8.63 19.28 -5.22
C ASN A 206 7.55 20.24 -5.73
N PHE A 207 6.27 19.91 -5.55
CA PHE A 207 5.16 20.79 -5.92
C PHE A 207 5.14 22.06 -5.06
N ALA A 208 5.44 21.94 -3.77
CA ALA A 208 5.63 23.08 -2.89
C ALA A 208 6.77 23.98 -3.38
N ARG A 209 7.90 23.40 -3.83
CA ARG A 209 9.02 24.15 -4.41
C ARG A 209 8.60 24.90 -5.67
N GLN A 210 7.84 24.26 -6.56
CA GLN A 210 7.33 24.91 -7.76
C GLN A 210 6.42 26.10 -7.41
N ARG A 211 5.49 25.92 -6.46
CA ARG A 211 4.60 27.01 -6.00
C ARG A 211 5.39 28.16 -5.36
N TYR A 212 6.44 27.85 -4.62
CA TYR A 212 7.37 28.85 -4.07
C TYR A 212 8.09 29.63 -5.16
N GLU A 213 8.63 28.96 -6.17
CA GLU A 213 9.33 29.61 -7.29
C GLU A 213 8.39 30.55 -8.04
N GLU A 214 7.14 30.15 -8.24
CA GLU A 214 6.11 31.01 -8.84
C GLU A 214 5.77 32.24 -7.98
N LEU A 215 5.68 32.06 -6.66
CA LEU A 215 5.45 33.14 -5.70
C LEU A 215 6.58 34.17 -5.73
N VAL A 216 7.83 33.70 -5.63
CA VAL A 216 9.03 34.54 -5.64
C VAL A 216 9.17 35.29 -6.96
N LEU A 217 8.95 34.62 -8.08
CA LEU A 217 9.01 35.24 -9.40
C LEU A 217 8.00 36.38 -9.49
N ASN A 218 6.72 36.12 -9.18
CA ASN A 218 5.67 37.13 -9.26
C ASN A 218 5.93 38.31 -8.32
N GLN A 219 6.28 38.05 -7.05
CA GLN A 219 6.53 39.09 -6.07
C GLN A 219 7.73 39.96 -6.46
N THR A 220 8.83 39.36 -6.94
CA THR A 220 10.03 40.11 -7.32
C THR A 220 9.77 41.01 -8.52
N TYR A 221 9.03 40.53 -9.54
CA TYR A 221 8.66 41.36 -10.68
C TYR A 221 7.73 42.52 -10.30
N VAL A 222 6.76 42.29 -9.42
CA VAL A 222 5.88 43.36 -8.91
C VAL A 222 6.69 44.39 -8.12
N HIS A 223 7.57 43.94 -7.22
CA HIS A 223 8.42 44.83 -6.43
C HIS A 223 9.35 45.68 -7.31
N ASN A 224 10.00 45.07 -8.31
CA ASN A 224 10.83 45.79 -9.27
C ASN A 224 10.05 46.88 -10.03
N ARG A 225 8.81 46.58 -10.45
CA ARG A 225 7.95 47.56 -11.13
C ARG A 225 7.54 48.72 -10.23
N LEU A 226 7.24 48.45 -8.97
CA LEU A 226 6.77 49.47 -8.02
C LEU A 226 7.91 50.36 -7.49
N HIS A 227 9.10 49.79 -7.30
CA HIS A 227 10.24 50.49 -6.67
C HIS A 227 11.39 50.84 -7.63
N GLY A 228 11.24 50.56 -8.93
CA GLY A 228 12.29 50.82 -9.92
C GLY A 228 13.56 49.99 -9.70
N GLN A 229 13.45 48.84 -9.03
CA GLN A 229 14.58 47.94 -8.77
C GLN A 229 14.80 46.95 -9.92
N GLN A 230 15.99 46.33 -9.96
CA GLN A 230 16.40 45.38 -11.00
C GLN A 230 16.81 44.01 -10.41
N THR A 231 16.22 43.65 -9.27
CA THR A 231 16.54 42.41 -8.57
C THR A 231 16.11 41.19 -9.39
N GLY A 232 17.00 40.21 -9.54
CA GLY A 232 16.80 38.98 -10.28
C GLY A 232 16.78 39.11 -11.81
N LEU A 233 17.01 40.30 -12.39
CA LEU A 233 17.01 40.49 -13.85
C LEU A 233 18.34 40.12 -14.51
N SER A 234 19.44 40.02 -13.75
CA SER A 234 20.75 39.64 -14.25
C SER A 234 21.53 38.79 -13.24
N PRO A 235 22.56 38.03 -13.68
CA PRO A 235 23.46 37.31 -12.76
C PRO A 235 24.24 38.22 -11.79
N LYS A 236 24.38 39.52 -12.12
CA LYS A 236 25.06 40.51 -11.28
C LYS A 236 24.17 41.03 -10.15
N THR A 237 22.85 40.99 -10.35
CA THR A 237 21.84 41.46 -9.39
C THR A 237 20.84 40.34 -9.10
N PRO A 238 21.26 39.14 -8.64
CA PRO A 238 20.35 38.02 -8.46
C PRO A 238 19.39 38.24 -7.29
N PHE A 239 18.24 37.58 -7.32
CA PHE A 239 17.40 37.43 -6.14
C PHE A 239 18.08 36.47 -5.15
N LEU A 240 18.22 36.90 -3.90
CA LEU A 240 18.89 36.11 -2.87
C LEU A 240 17.89 35.14 -2.20
N ASP A 241 17.85 33.89 -2.68
CA ASP A 241 16.91 32.86 -2.21
C ASP A 241 17.39 32.25 -0.88
N PRO A 242 16.70 32.49 0.26
CA PRO A 242 17.09 31.91 1.55
C PRO A 242 16.91 30.39 1.62
N CYS A 243 16.06 29.82 0.76
CA CYS A 243 15.75 28.39 0.71
C CYS A 243 16.75 27.54 -0.09
N LEU A 244 17.74 28.17 -0.74
CA LEU A 244 18.82 27.50 -1.46
C LEU A 244 20.15 27.59 -0.68
N PRO A 245 21.04 26.58 -0.78
CA PRO A 245 22.36 26.61 -0.15
C PRO A 245 23.20 27.82 -0.54
N VAL A 246 24.08 28.28 0.37
CA VAL A 246 24.88 29.50 0.17
C VAL A 246 25.69 29.43 -1.13
N GLY A 247 25.55 30.44 -1.98
CA GLY A 247 26.34 30.59 -3.21
C GLY A 247 25.88 29.73 -4.39
N LEU A 248 24.85 28.89 -4.23
CA LEU A 248 24.26 28.17 -5.36
C LEU A 248 23.63 29.18 -6.33
N GLU A 249 24.05 29.16 -7.59
CA GLU A 249 23.42 29.96 -8.65
C GLU A 249 22.42 29.09 -9.42
N ASP A 250 21.25 29.66 -9.70
CA ASP A 250 20.16 28.96 -10.40
C ASP A 250 19.30 29.98 -11.18
N THR A 251 18.45 29.47 -12.08
CA THR A 251 17.54 30.31 -12.87
C THR A 251 16.12 29.77 -12.82
N LEU A 252 15.16 30.64 -12.51
CA LEU A 252 13.74 30.32 -12.54
C LEU A 252 13.15 30.84 -13.85
N ALA A 253 12.61 29.96 -14.68
CA ALA A 253 12.02 30.31 -15.96
C ALA A 253 10.54 29.97 -16.01
N ARG A 254 9.70 30.95 -16.37
CA ARG A 254 8.26 30.73 -16.63
C ARG A 254 7.80 31.58 -17.81
N GLY A 255 7.48 30.93 -18.92
CA GLY A 255 7.14 31.62 -20.17
C GLY A 255 8.31 32.48 -20.67
N SER A 256 8.09 33.78 -20.84
CA SER A 256 9.12 34.75 -21.24
C SER A 256 9.87 35.38 -20.06
N GLN A 257 9.49 35.07 -18.82
CA GLN A 257 10.09 35.63 -17.61
C GLN A 257 11.22 34.73 -17.12
N THR A 258 12.36 35.34 -16.76
CA THR A 258 13.52 34.66 -16.19
C THR A 258 14.00 35.42 -14.97
N LEU A 259 14.16 34.71 -13.86
CA LEU A 259 14.71 35.25 -12.61
C LEU A 259 16.02 34.55 -12.29
N TYR A 260 17.11 35.30 -12.21
CA TYR A 260 18.40 34.81 -11.71
C TYR A 260 18.38 34.79 -10.19
N VAL A 261 18.67 33.63 -9.60
CA VAL A 261 18.67 33.44 -8.15
C VAL A 261 20.04 33.00 -7.66
N ARG A 262 20.38 33.43 -6.44
CA ARG A 262 21.57 32.99 -5.72
C ARG A 262 21.19 32.58 -4.30
N GLY A 263 21.61 31.41 -3.85
CA GLY A 263 21.28 30.90 -2.53
C GLY A 263 21.94 31.67 -1.40
N ARG A 264 21.15 32.01 -0.39
CA ARG A 264 21.57 32.71 0.83
C ARG A 264 21.73 31.77 2.03
N GLY A 265 21.11 30.58 2.01
CA GLY A 265 21.28 29.56 3.05
C GLY A 265 20.70 29.93 4.42
N ASP A 266 19.66 30.77 4.44
CA ASP A 266 19.02 31.28 5.66
C ASP A 266 17.74 30.49 5.95
N TRP A 267 17.87 29.44 6.76
CA TRP A 267 16.78 28.49 6.98
C TRP A 267 15.56 29.11 7.68
N LEU A 268 15.77 30.04 8.62
CA LEU A 268 14.69 30.72 9.34
C LEU A 268 13.90 31.63 8.40
N ALA A 269 14.61 32.46 7.63
CA ALA A 269 13.97 33.31 6.61
C ALA A 269 13.25 32.47 5.54
N CYS A 270 13.81 31.31 5.18
CA CYS A 270 13.13 30.37 4.29
C CYS A 270 11.82 29.90 4.91
N ALA A 271 11.82 29.42 6.16
CA ALA A 271 10.61 28.94 6.82
C ALA A 271 9.51 30.01 6.84
N GLU A 272 9.83 31.26 7.19
CA GLU A 272 8.86 32.37 7.19
C GLU A 272 8.25 32.62 5.80
N LEU A 273 9.06 32.62 4.75
CA LEU A 273 8.58 32.81 3.37
C LEU A 273 7.65 31.69 2.88
N LEU A 274 7.76 30.50 3.47
CA LEU A 274 6.92 29.35 3.09
C LEU A 274 5.56 29.33 3.79
N GLN A 275 5.37 30.08 4.88
CA GLN A 275 4.14 30.10 5.65
C GLN A 275 2.89 30.39 4.79
N PRO A 276 2.87 31.36 3.85
CA PRO A 276 1.70 31.62 3.00
C PRO A 276 1.31 30.45 2.10
N LEU A 277 2.24 29.55 1.77
CA LEU A 277 1.96 28.40 0.90
C LEU A 277 1.10 27.32 1.61
N LEU A 278 1.02 27.35 2.95
CA LEU A 278 0.14 26.47 3.72
C LEU A 278 -1.34 26.78 3.50
N ALA A 279 -1.70 28.02 3.13
CA ALA A 279 -3.08 28.43 2.84
C ALA A 279 -3.66 27.82 1.55
N GLY A 280 -2.88 27.04 0.80
CA GLY A 280 -3.30 26.39 -0.43
C GLY A 280 -3.44 27.35 -1.63
N PRO A 281 -3.67 26.82 -2.84
CA PRO A 281 -3.73 27.63 -4.07
C PRO A 281 -5.01 28.47 -4.24
N ASN A 282 -6.06 28.28 -3.42
CA ASN A 282 -7.39 28.88 -3.64
C ASN A 282 -8.02 29.47 -2.37
N SER A 283 -7.40 30.50 -1.77
CA SER A 283 -8.08 31.29 -0.73
C SER A 283 -9.14 32.26 -1.28
N SER A 284 -9.27 32.42 -2.61
CA SER A 284 -10.10 33.47 -3.21
C SER A 284 -11.16 33.00 -4.22
N THR A 285 -11.27 31.70 -4.54
CA THR A 285 -12.16 31.25 -5.65
C THR A 285 -12.90 29.91 -5.46
N LEU A 286 -12.84 29.24 -4.30
CA LEU A 286 -13.61 28.00 -4.08
C LEU A 286 -14.85 28.25 -3.19
N PRO A 287 -16.04 27.71 -3.56
CA PRO A 287 -17.23 27.78 -2.73
C PRO A 287 -17.02 27.03 -1.41
N THR A 288 -17.64 27.54 -0.35
CA THR A 288 -17.44 27.21 1.07
C THR A 288 -17.59 25.72 1.42
N ALA A 289 -18.26 24.92 0.58
CA ALA A 289 -18.40 23.47 0.78
C ALA A 289 -17.14 22.65 0.38
N ALA A 290 -16.26 23.20 -0.46
CA ALA A 290 -14.99 22.56 -0.86
C ALA A 290 -13.80 22.94 0.05
N GLN A 291 -14.04 23.76 1.09
CA GLN A 291 -13.03 24.23 2.03
C GLN A 291 -12.77 23.25 3.18
N VAL A 292 -13.59 22.20 3.31
CA VAL A 292 -13.35 21.11 4.28
C VAL A 292 -12.15 20.29 3.81
N GLY A 293 -10.95 20.61 4.34
CA GLY A 293 -9.72 19.85 4.10
C GLY A 293 -8.71 20.47 3.13
N ALA A 294 -8.88 21.72 2.69
CA ALA A 294 -7.99 22.33 1.71
C ALA A 294 -6.60 22.71 2.25
N THR A 295 -6.45 22.84 3.57
CA THR A 295 -5.18 23.19 4.22
C THR A 295 -4.99 22.38 5.51
N PRO A 296 -3.76 21.95 5.83
CA PRO A 296 -3.46 21.34 7.13
C PRO A 296 -3.87 22.22 8.32
N ALA A 297 -3.81 23.55 8.16
CA ALA A 297 -4.07 24.55 9.20
C ALA A 297 -5.56 24.91 9.41
N GLN A 298 -6.45 24.68 8.43
CA GLN A 298 -7.87 25.07 8.50
C GLN A 298 -8.84 23.90 8.30
N GLY A 299 -8.33 22.67 8.12
CA GLY A 299 -9.18 21.49 7.99
C GLY A 299 -9.96 21.23 9.28
N ALA A 300 -11.24 21.62 9.31
CA ALA A 300 -12.18 21.46 10.43
C ALA A 300 -12.34 20.01 10.95
N ALA A 301 -11.73 19.04 10.28
CA ALA A 301 -11.76 17.60 10.59
C ALA A 301 -10.36 17.00 10.90
N VAL A 302 -9.31 17.81 11.04
CA VAL A 302 -8.03 17.35 11.62
C VAL A 302 -8.07 17.75 13.10
N PRO A 303 -8.17 16.80 14.04
CA PRO A 303 -8.00 17.11 15.45
C PRO A 303 -6.68 17.85 15.66
N ARG A 304 -6.62 18.77 16.62
CA ARG A 304 -5.33 19.44 16.92
C ARG A 304 -4.34 18.38 17.40
N ALA A 305 -3.13 18.34 16.84
CA ALA A 305 -2.12 17.37 17.27
C ALA A 305 -1.86 17.52 18.78
N GLY A 306 -2.27 16.51 19.55
CA GLY A 306 -2.17 16.47 21.01
C GLY A 306 -1.34 15.28 21.48
N ARG A 307 -1.05 15.19 22.79
CA ARG A 307 -0.35 14.03 23.37
C ARG A 307 -1.08 12.70 23.13
N GLU A 308 -2.38 12.77 22.84
CA GLU A 308 -3.26 11.64 22.53
C GLU A 308 -2.98 10.99 21.16
N TRP A 309 -2.36 11.74 20.22
CA TRP A 309 -2.24 11.33 18.82
C TRP A 309 -1.41 10.07 18.57
N GLY A 310 -0.49 9.70 19.46
CA GLY A 310 0.38 8.57 19.15
C GLY A 310 1.85 8.90 18.99
N PRO A 311 2.70 7.87 18.98
CA PRO A 311 3.93 7.96 18.20
C PRO A 311 3.60 8.22 16.73
N PHE A 312 4.33 9.17 16.12
CA PHE A 312 4.26 9.49 14.70
C PHE A 312 5.61 9.31 14.03
N LEU A 313 5.58 8.81 12.80
CA LEU A 313 6.75 8.66 11.96
C LEU A 313 6.59 9.48 10.68
N ALA A 314 7.42 10.51 10.54
CA ALA A 314 7.53 11.28 9.31
C ALA A 314 8.48 10.57 8.34
N LEU A 315 7.92 10.03 7.27
CA LEU A 315 8.65 9.32 6.23
C LEU A 315 9.22 10.27 5.18
N ASN A 316 10.30 9.84 4.54
CA ASN A 316 10.95 10.56 3.44
C ASN A 316 11.39 11.99 3.80
N SER A 317 11.53 12.25 5.10
CA SER A 317 11.68 13.57 5.65
C SER A 317 12.81 13.56 6.67
N ASN A 318 13.66 14.57 6.60
CA ASN A 318 14.64 14.82 7.65
C ASN A 318 14.45 16.26 8.12
N PHE A 319 13.80 16.45 9.27
CA PHE A 319 13.67 17.78 9.90
C PHE A 319 14.98 18.23 10.52
N SER A 320 15.83 17.28 10.92
CA SER A 320 17.18 17.54 11.42
C SER A 320 18.14 17.86 10.28
N VAL A 321 17.75 18.82 9.42
CA VAL A 321 18.73 19.61 8.69
C VAL A 321 19.16 20.65 9.70
N PRO A 322 20.35 20.51 10.32
CA PRO A 322 20.82 21.58 11.18
C PRO A 322 20.92 22.81 10.29
N GLN A 323 20.54 23.97 10.81
CA GLN A 323 20.77 25.27 10.20
C GLN A 323 22.17 25.36 9.54
N GLU A 324 23.14 24.64 10.14
CA GLU A 324 24.48 24.33 9.62
C GLU A 324 24.55 23.81 8.17
N TYR A 325 23.72 22.87 7.74
CA TYR A 325 23.74 22.37 6.35
C TYR A 325 23.37 23.50 5.38
N CYS A 326 22.37 24.30 5.71
CA CYS A 326 21.94 25.40 4.83
C CYS A 326 22.93 26.55 4.81
N SER A 327 23.64 26.77 5.90
CA SER A 327 24.73 27.74 5.99
C SER A 327 26.02 27.31 5.28
N GLN A 328 26.13 26.05 4.82
CA GLN A 328 27.29 25.60 4.04
C GLN A 328 27.25 26.12 2.60
N ARG A 329 28.45 26.44 2.08
CA ARG A 329 28.62 26.83 0.68
C ARG A 329 28.34 25.67 -0.26
N TRP A 330 27.70 25.96 -1.40
CA TRP A 330 27.34 24.96 -2.40
C TRP A 330 28.54 24.15 -2.90
N GLU A 331 29.71 24.77 -3.02
CA GLU A 331 30.94 24.08 -3.44
C GLU A 331 31.35 23.00 -2.43
N VAL A 332 31.22 23.30 -1.13
CA VAL A 332 31.53 22.37 -0.03
C VAL A 332 30.53 21.21 -0.04
N LEU A 333 29.24 21.51 -0.17
CA LEU A 333 28.20 20.47 -0.25
C LEU A 333 28.45 19.54 -1.44
N THR A 334 28.79 20.09 -2.60
CA THR A 334 29.07 19.33 -3.82
C THR A 334 30.35 18.49 -3.67
N GLN A 335 31.39 19.02 -3.03
CA GLN A 335 32.62 18.29 -2.76
C GLN A 335 32.37 17.09 -1.83
N ARG A 336 31.61 17.29 -0.74
CA ARG A 336 31.22 16.22 0.19
C ARG A 336 30.38 15.14 -0.51
N PHE A 337 29.50 15.55 -1.43
CA PHE A 337 28.71 14.63 -2.24
C PHE A 337 29.57 13.77 -3.16
N ARG A 338 30.52 14.37 -3.87
CA ARG A 338 31.48 13.63 -4.69
C ARG A 338 32.40 12.73 -3.87
N GLY A 339 32.69 13.12 -2.63
CA GLY A 339 33.46 12.32 -1.67
C GLY A 339 32.70 11.16 -1.03
N GLY A 340 31.42 10.97 -1.34
CA GLY A 340 30.62 9.87 -0.79
C GLY A 340 30.19 10.06 0.68
N LEU A 341 30.19 11.29 1.20
CA LEU A 341 29.82 11.57 2.60
C LEU A 341 28.29 11.56 2.85
N TYR A 342 27.48 11.45 1.80
CA TYR A 342 26.02 11.35 1.93
C TYR A 342 25.54 9.93 1.59
N SER A 343 24.29 9.63 1.98
CA SER A 343 23.65 8.36 1.65
C SER A 343 23.78 8.03 0.16
N PRO A 344 24.03 6.76 -0.23
CA PRO A 344 24.10 6.35 -1.63
C PRO A 344 22.80 6.61 -2.41
N HIS A 345 21.69 6.85 -1.72
CA HIS A 345 20.40 7.20 -2.33
C HIS A 345 20.23 8.71 -2.57
N ALA A 346 21.16 9.54 -2.11
CA ALA A 346 21.11 10.98 -2.34
C ALA A 346 21.51 11.30 -3.78
N ASP A 347 20.76 12.18 -4.44
CA ASP A 347 21.09 12.72 -5.75
C ASP A 347 21.32 14.24 -5.67
N GLN A 348 21.77 14.83 -6.77
CA GLN A 348 22.02 16.27 -6.84
C GLN A 348 20.76 17.09 -6.58
N HIS A 349 19.59 16.59 -6.98
CA HIS A 349 18.30 17.23 -6.71
C HIS A 349 18.02 17.30 -5.20
N ARG A 350 18.27 16.21 -4.48
CA ARG A 350 18.17 16.20 -3.01
C ARG A 350 19.14 17.19 -2.38
N LEU A 351 20.41 17.19 -2.82
CA LEU A 351 21.43 18.10 -2.29
C LEU A 351 21.03 19.58 -2.46
N LYS A 352 20.50 19.92 -3.65
CA LYS A 352 20.05 21.27 -4.02
C LYS A 352 18.86 21.74 -3.16
N TYR A 353 17.83 20.90 -3.01
CA TYR A 353 16.56 21.31 -2.40
C TYR A 353 16.39 20.87 -0.95
N GLN A 354 17.41 20.33 -0.30
CA GLN A 354 17.34 19.86 1.09
C GLN A 354 16.91 20.98 2.06
N CYS A 355 17.43 22.20 1.88
CA CYS A 355 17.07 23.36 2.70
C CYS A 355 15.59 23.70 2.58
N PHE A 356 15.12 23.96 1.36
CA PHE A 356 13.71 24.17 1.07
C PHE A 356 12.82 23.06 1.65
N LYS A 357 13.14 21.79 1.37
CA LYS A 357 12.30 20.66 1.77
C LYS A 357 12.21 20.53 3.29
N SER A 358 13.32 20.76 4.00
CA SER A 358 13.31 20.74 5.47
C SER A 358 12.49 21.85 6.09
N ALA A 359 12.61 23.09 5.58
CA ALA A 359 11.82 24.23 6.04
C ALA A 359 10.34 24.06 5.71
N TRP A 360 10.02 23.52 4.53
CA TRP A 360 8.65 23.18 4.15
C TRP A 360 8.05 22.14 5.09
N MET A 361 8.81 21.11 5.42
CA MET A 361 8.39 20.08 6.35
C MET A 361 8.10 20.65 7.74
N TYR A 362 8.98 21.51 8.24
CA TYR A 362 8.80 22.21 9.51
C TYR A 362 7.49 23.03 9.52
N GLN A 363 7.22 23.77 8.45
CA GLN A 363 5.98 24.53 8.30
C GLN A 363 4.75 23.63 8.28
N VAL A 364 4.78 22.55 7.51
CA VAL A 364 3.69 21.57 7.43
C VAL A 364 3.39 20.93 8.78
N LEU A 365 4.42 20.55 9.55
CA LEU A 365 4.22 19.95 10.86
C LEU A 365 3.67 20.93 11.89
N HIS A 366 4.36 22.04 12.10
CA HIS A 366 4.16 22.86 13.28
C HIS A 366 3.12 23.96 13.06
N GLN A 367 3.05 24.52 11.85
CA GLN A 367 2.05 25.52 11.50
C GLN A 367 0.86 24.91 10.77
N GLY A 368 1.09 23.84 10.00
CA GLY A 368 0.04 23.07 9.36
C GLY A 368 -0.72 22.20 10.34
N PHE A 369 -0.16 21.04 10.70
CA PHE A 369 -0.79 20.07 11.59
C PHE A 369 -0.73 20.44 13.08
N CYS A 370 -0.10 21.57 13.42
CA CYS A 370 0.01 22.08 14.79
C CYS A 370 0.72 21.11 15.76
N PHE A 371 1.68 20.31 15.28
CA PHE A 371 2.54 19.54 16.18
C PHE A 371 3.34 20.49 17.09
N PRO A 372 3.39 20.24 18.41
CA PRO A 372 4.32 20.93 19.30
C PRO A 372 5.77 20.81 18.81
N LEU A 373 6.57 21.85 19.02
CA LEU A 373 7.99 21.85 18.63
C LEU A 373 8.79 20.77 19.39
N ASP A 374 8.37 20.47 20.62
CA ASP A 374 8.96 19.50 21.52
C ASP A 374 8.22 18.17 21.54
N TYR A 375 7.42 17.85 20.51
CA TYR A 375 6.62 16.63 20.48
C TYR A 375 7.50 15.37 20.59
N PRO A 376 7.50 14.67 21.74
CA PRO A 376 8.54 13.69 22.06
C PRO A 376 8.44 12.40 21.25
N SER A 377 7.26 12.14 20.70
CA SER A 377 6.93 10.90 20.00
C SER A 377 6.91 11.04 18.48
N LEU A 378 7.39 12.16 17.94
CA LEU A 378 7.56 12.36 16.51
C LEU A 378 8.99 11.98 16.14
N ARG A 379 9.12 10.99 15.25
CA ARG A 379 10.41 10.56 14.71
C ARG A 379 10.43 10.75 13.21
N THR A 380 11.61 11.02 12.66
CA THR A 380 11.84 10.95 11.22
C THR A 380 12.55 9.67 10.86
N ALA A 381 12.09 9.02 9.80
CA ALA A 381 12.80 7.90 9.22
C ALA A 381 12.80 8.01 7.70
N GLN A 382 13.98 7.89 7.12
CA GLN A 382 14.11 7.57 5.70
C GLN A 382 14.11 6.05 5.49
N LEU A 383 14.64 5.32 6.47
CA LEU A 383 14.74 3.86 6.50
C LEU A 383 14.23 3.37 7.85
N VAL A 384 13.51 2.26 7.86
CA VAL A 384 13.17 1.51 9.09
C VAL A 384 13.83 0.14 8.96
N TYR A 385 14.68 -0.22 9.93
CA TYR A 385 15.54 -1.42 9.87
C TYR A 385 16.33 -1.56 8.57
N ASP A 386 16.96 -0.46 8.12
CA ASP A 386 17.74 -0.35 6.88
C ASP A 386 16.96 -0.64 5.58
N ARG A 387 15.63 -0.49 5.63
CA ARG A 387 14.75 -0.68 4.47
C ARG A 387 13.97 0.60 4.17
N GLU A 388 13.89 0.96 2.90
CA GLU A 388 12.98 2.02 2.42
C GLU A 388 11.55 1.54 2.68
N VAL A 389 10.82 2.23 3.54
CA VAL A 389 9.43 1.86 3.77
C VAL A 389 8.59 2.46 2.66
N GLN A 390 8.00 1.58 1.88
CA GLN A 390 7.15 1.93 0.76
C GLN A 390 5.72 1.45 1.04
N TRP A 391 4.74 2.24 0.60
CA TRP A 391 3.33 1.87 0.61
C TRP A 391 3.08 0.53 -0.11
N THR A 392 3.96 0.14 -1.04
CA THR A 392 3.89 -1.14 -1.76
C THR A 392 3.90 -2.35 -0.83
N LEU A 393 4.59 -2.30 0.32
CA LEU A 393 4.60 -3.37 1.31
C LEU A 393 3.22 -3.55 1.97
N GLY A 394 2.57 -2.46 2.36
CA GLY A 394 1.21 -2.55 2.91
C GLY A 394 0.18 -2.94 1.85
N ALA A 395 0.38 -2.53 0.59
CA ALA A 395 -0.46 -2.95 -0.53
C ALA A 395 -0.40 -4.46 -0.76
N ILE A 396 0.81 -5.05 -0.82
CA ILE A 396 0.93 -6.51 -0.97
C ILE A 396 0.33 -7.24 0.24
N LEU A 397 0.58 -6.78 1.47
CA LEU A 397 0.01 -7.39 2.67
C LEU A 397 -1.52 -7.37 2.63
N TYR A 398 -2.12 -6.22 2.31
CA TYR A 398 -3.57 -6.06 2.23
C TYR A 398 -4.22 -6.90 1.13
N LYS A 399 -3.60 -6.94 -0.06
CA LYS A 399 -4.11 -7.68 -1.22
C LYS A 399 -3.92 -9.19 -1.09
N THR A 400 -2.95 -9.64 -0.28
CA THR A 400 -2.67 -11.08 -0.06
C THR A 400 -3.24 -11.64 1.25
N ARG A 401 -3.97 -10.84 2.04
CA ARG A 401 -4.49 -11.25 3.37
C ARG A 401 -5.33 -12.53 3.39
N PHE A 402 -5.92 -12.94 2.26
CA PHE A 402 -6.71 -14.16 2.17
C PHE A 402 -5.93 -15.41 1.76
N LEU A 403 -4.63 -15.29 1.42
CA LEU A 403 -3.82 -16.47 1.09
C LEU A 403 -3.74 -17.50 2.22
N PRO A 404 -3.62 -17.12 3.51
CA PRO A 404 -3.64 -18.07 4.63
C PRO A 404 -4.88 -18.97 4.68
N LEU A 405 -6.03 -18.53 4.12
CA LEU A 405 -7.22 -19.36 4.04
C LEU A 405 -6.98 -20.63 3.20
N ARG A 406 -6.04 -20.63 2.25
CA ARG A 406 -5.70 -21.85 1.50
C ARG A 406 -5.13 -22.91 2.43
N ASP A 407 -4.21 -22.51 3.29
CA ASP A 407 -3.51 -23.40 4.21
C ASP A 407 -4.45 -23.86 5.35
N LEU A 408 -5.15 -22.91 6.00
CA LEU A 408 -6.12 -23.19 7.06
C LEU A 408 -7.30 -24.07 6.59
N ARG A 409 -7.79 -23.83 5.38
CA ARG A 409 -8.92 -24.58 4.83
C ARG A 409 -8.47 -25.90 4.22
N GLN A 410 -7.18 -26.12 3.94
CA GLN A 410 -6.70 -27.45 3.52
C GLN A 410 -6.76 -28.47 4.68
N GLU A 411 -6.68 -28.00 5.93
CA GLU A 411 -6.96 -28.80 7.12
C GLU A 411 -8.47 -29.07 7.30
N SER A 412 -9.34 -28.09 7.00
CA SER A 412 -10.80 -28.27 7.06
C SER A 412 -11.40 -28.99 5.85
N ILE A 413 -10.73 -28.91 4.69
CA ILE A 413 -10.94 -29.67 3.44
C ILE A 413 -9.92 -30.81 3.35
N ARG A 414 -9.60 -31.47 4.46
CA ARG A 414 -9.65 -32.94 4.39
C ARG A 414 -11.11 -33.27 4.20
N GLN A 415 -11.54 -33.21 2.93
CA GLN A 415 -12.89 -33.52 2.48
C GLN A 415 -13.43 -34.63 3.37
N ALA A 416 -14.50 -34.33 4.11
CA ALA A 416 -15.45 -35.35 4.48
C ALA A 416 -15.84 -36.01 3.16
N HIS A 417 -15.13 -37.08 2.78
CA HIS A 417 -15.63 -38.03 1.82
C HIS A 417 -16.92 -38.49 2.46
N ALA A 418 -18.03 -37.87 2.05
CA ALA A 418 -19.35 -38.38 2.33
C ALA A 418 -19.26 -39.85 2.01
N SER A 419 -19.58 -40.68 2.99
CA SER A 419 -19.50 -42.14 2.96
C SER A 419 -20.48 -42.77 1.96
N TRP A 420 -20.72 -42.11 0.83
CA TRP A 420 -21.59 -42.52 -0.25
C TRP A 420 -21.01 -43.73 -1.00
N LEU A 421 -19.68 -43.86 -1.03
CA LEU A 421 -19.02 -45.08 -1.52
C LEU A 421 -19.21 -46.30 -0.60
N ARG A 422 -19.58 -46.13 0.68
CA ARG A 422 -19.86 -47.29 1.58
C ARG A 422 -21.31 -47.77 1.52
N LEU A 423 -22.28 -46.90 1.21
CA LEU A 423 -23.69 -47.31 1.08
C LEU A 423 -23.95 -48.05 -0.24
N SER A 424 -23.29 -47.67 -1.34
CA SER A 424 -23.41 -48.38 -2.62
C SER A 424 -22.78 -49.78 -2.59
N PHE A 425 -21.62 -49.95 -1.93
CA PHE A 425 -20.92 -51.24 -1.88
C PHE A 425 -21.71 -52.31 -1.10
N VAL A 426 -22.35 -51.93 0.01
CA VAL A 426 -23.11 -52.87 0.85
C VAL A 426 -24.38 -53.35 0.13
N TYR A 427 -25.09 -52.47 -0.57
CA TYR A 427 -26.29 -52.85 -1.35
C TYR A 427 -25.93 -53.74 -2.55
N ASN A 428 -24.78 -53.50 -3.18
CA ASN A 428 -24.31 -54.31 -4.31
C ASN A 428 -23.92 -55.73 -3.92
N HIS A 429 -23.35 -55.93 -2.71
CA HIS A 429 -22.95 -57.26 -2.26
C HIS A 429 -24.15 -58.17 -1.95
N TYR A 430 -25.20 -57.65 -1.30
CA TYR A 430 -26.43 -58.43 -1.07
C TYR A 430 -27.16 -58.80 -2.36
N LEU A 431 -27.19 -57.88 -3.34
CA LEU A 431 -27.77 -58.16 -4.66
C LEU A 431 -26.96 -59.24 -5.39
N PHE A 432 -25.63 -59.16 -5.36
CA PHE A 432 -24.75 -60.14 -5.98
C PHE A 432 -24.91 -61.55 -5.37
N PHE A 433 -24.98 -61.66 -4.03
CA PHE A 433 -25.23 -62.93 -3.36
C PHE A 433 -26.63 -63.48 -3.63
N ALA A 434 -27.65 -62.62 -3.70
CA ALA A 434 -29.00 -63.04 -4.07
C ALA A 434 -29.05 -63.60 -5.51
N CYS A 435 -28.38 -62.96 -6.46
CA CYS A 435 -28.28 -63.46 -7.85
C CYS A 435 -27.57 -64.82 -7.93
N ILE A 436 -26.45 -65.00 -7.21
CA ILE A 436 -25.74 -66.29 -7.16
C ILE A 436 -26.64 -67.38 -6.58
N LEU A 437 -27.39 -67.08 -5.53
CA LEU A 437 -28.27 -68.05 -4.87
C LEU A 437 -29.42 -68.50 -5.78
N VAL A 438 -29.99 -67.57 -6.56
CA VAL A 438 -31.02 -67.88 -7.57
C VAL A 438 -30.46 -68.77 -8.68
N VAL A 439 -29.27 -68.47 -9.19
CA VAL A 439 -28.62 -69.28 -10.23
C VAL A 439 -28.28 -70.67 -9.70
N ALA A 440 -27.75 -70.77 -8.47
CA ALA A 440 -27.45 -72.05 -7.85
C ALA A 440 -28.71 -72.90 -7.65
N LEU A 441 -29.82 -72.30 -7.19
CA LEU A 441 -31.12 -72.98 -7.09
C LEU A 441 -31.63 -73.46 -8.45
N ALA A 442 -31.51 -72.64 -9.49
CA ALA A 442 -31.90 -73.03 -10.85
C ALA A 442 -31.07 -74.21 -11.35
N ILE A 443 -29.75 -74.22 -11.11
CA ILE A 443 -28.86 -75.34 -11.46
C ILE A 443 -29.25 -76.60 -10.68
N VAL A 444 -29.50 -76.49 -9.37
CA VAL A 444 -29.91 -77.64 -8.55
C VAL A 444 -31.25 -78.19 -9.04
N LEU A 445 -32.23 -77.35 -9.32
CA LEU A 445 -33.52 -77.77 -9.85
C LEU A 445 -33.38 -78.40 -11.24
N TYR A 446 -32.50 -77.87 -12.08
CA TYR A 446 -32.19 -78.44 -13.39
C TYR A 446 -31.55 -79.83 -13.27
N LEU A 447 -30.56 -80.00 -12.37
CA LEU A 447 -29.92 -81.28 -12.09
C LEU A 447 -30.88 -82.29 -11.44
N LEU A 448 -31.77 -81.85 -10.56
CA LEU A 448 -32.81 -82.69 -9.98
C LEU A 448 -33.84 -83.12 -11.05
N ARG A 449 -34.18 -82.23 -11.98
CA ARG A 449 -35.04 -82.55 -13.12
C ARG A 449 -34.36 -83.55 -14.05
N LEU A 450 -33.08 -83.35 -14.38
CA LEU A 450 -32.26 -84.30 -15.13
C LEU A 450 -32.17 -85.66 -14.44
N ARG A 451 -31.93 -85.71 -13.13
CA ARG A 451 -31.94 -86.95 -12.35
C ARG A 451 -33.31 -87.63 -12.36
N ARG A 452 -34.42 -86.87 -12.30
CA ARG A 452 -35.77 -87.44 -12.45
C ARG A 452 -36.00 -88.00 -13.85
N ILE A 453 -35.56 -87.31 -14.90
CA ILE A 453 -35.69 -87.76 -16.29
C ILE A 453 -34.84 -89.01 -16.50
N HIS A 454 -33.58 -89.03 -16.02
CA HIS A 454 -32.70 -90.18 -16.11
C HIS A 454 -33.23 -91.39 -15.30
N ARG A 455 -33.82 -91.17 -14.11
CA ARG A 455 -34.51 -92.25 -13.35
C ARG A 455 -35.77 -92.74 -14.07
N ARG A 456 -36.50 -91.87 -14.76
CA ARG A 456 -37.66 -92.27 -15.59
C ARG A 456 -37.21 -93.07 -16.81
N GLN A 457 -36.11 -92.68 -17.46
CA GLN A 457 -35.52 -93.44 -18.57
C GLN A 457 -34.97 -94.80 -18.10
N LEU A 458 -34.32 -94.90 -16.93
CA LEU A 458 -33.90 -96.18 -16.35
C LEU A 458 -35.08 -97.09 -16.00
N ARG A 459 -36.18 -96.54 -15.46
CA ARG A 459 -37.41 -97.31 -15.22
C ARG A 459 -38.07 -97.76 -16.52
N SER A 460 -38.04 -96.94 -17.56
CA SER A 460 -38.55 -97.31 -18.89
C SER A 460 -37.67 -98.37 -19.55
N ALA A 461 -36.34 -98.33 -19.36
CA ALA A 461 -35.40 -99.33 -19.84
C ALA A 461 -35.50 -100.68 -19.11
N GLN A 462 -35.83 -100.67 -17.81
CA GLN A 462 -36.18 -101.89 -17.06
C GLN A 462 -37.52 -102.50 -17.51
N LEU A 463 -38.49 -101.68 -17.91
CA LEU A 463 -39.79 -102.14 -18.43
C LEU A 463 -39.68 -102.71 -19.86
N THR A 464 -38.75 -102.25 -20.70
CA THR A 464 -38.48 -102.87 -22.00
C THR A 464 -37.63 -104.15 -21.92
N LEU A 465 -36.82 -104.33 -20.87
CA LEU A 465 -36.12 -105.60 -20.60
C LEU A 465 -37.03 -106.70 -20.04
N LEU A 466 -38.13 -106.35 -19.37
CA LEU A 466 -39.17 -107.28 -18.90
C LEU A 466 -40.19 -107.69 -19.97
N TRP A 467 -40.06 -107.17 -21.20
CA TRP A 467 -40.90 -107.51 -22.36
C TRP A 467 -40.14 -108.34 -23.43
N LEU A 468 -38.90 -108.75 -23.12
CA LEU A 468 -38.02 -109.49 -24.03
C LEU A 468 -37.46 -110.79 -23.43
N ASP A 469 -38.07 -111.30 -22.36
CA ASP A 469 -37.95 -112.69 -21.88
C ASP A 469 -39.31 -113.39 -21.90
#